data_AF-A0A0B3BKT4-F1
#
_entry.id   AF-A0A0B3BKT4-F1
#
_cell.length_a   1.000
_cell.length_b   1.000
_cell.length_c   1.000
_cell.angle_alpha   90.00
_cell.angle_beta   90.00
_cell.angle_gamma   90.00
#
_symmetry.space_group_name_H-M   'P 1'
#
loop_
_entity.id
_entity.type
_entity.pdbx_description
1 polymer ?
#
loop_
_entity_poly.entity_id
_entity_poly.type
_entity_poly.pdbx_seq_one_letter_code
_entity_poly.pdbx_strand_id
1 'polypeptide(L)'
;MQKITQQEIILSSFVEAQNLEKILLDKVREYGKQSVDNQKKALLKQIEIMIKNHKEDIQKAQKAMHISSLVKKNISQEPLDMLQDLLKNLVNIQAFYNETVVNITNPYVRQLFTQMRDDVMRFISILQMEIESLESKPSIPNNTVLNTPEMS
;
A
#
# COMPACT_ATOMS: atom_id res chain seq x y z
N MET A 1 9.74 -18.29 -1.64
CA MET A 1 8.43 -17.66 -1.88
C MET A 1 8.51 -16.87 -3.17
N GLN A 2 7.55 -16.99 -4.09
CA GLN A 2 7.45 -16.08 -5.23
C GLN A 2 7.22 -14.66 -4.70
N LYS A 3 8.02 -13.70 -5.17
CA LYS A 3 7.90 -12.28 -4.80
C LYS A 3 6.67 -11.73 -5.52
N ILE A 4 5.64 -11.34 -4.79
CA ILE A 4 4.45 -10.70 -5.36
C ILE A 4 4.89 -9.37 -5.98
N THR A 5 4.57 -9.14 -7.25
CA THR A 5 4.91 -7.90 -7.95
C THR A 5 4.07 -6.73 -7.42
N GLN A 6 4.57 -5.49 -7.52
CA GLN A 6 3.79 -4.29 -7.17
C GLN A 6 2.45 -4.24 -7.91
N GLN A 7 2.43 -4.71 -9.16
CA GLN A 7 1.23 -4.81 -9.98
C GLN A 7 0.18 -5.76 -9.40
N GLU A 8 0.60 -6.93 -8.92
CA GLU A 8 -0.28 -7.89 -8.23
C GLU A 8 -0.78 -7.33 -6.90
N ILE A 9 0.07 -6.62 -6.15
CA ILE A 9 -0.34 -5.94 -4.91
C ILE A 9 -1.43 -4.91 -5.21
N ILE A 10 -1.22 -4.04 -6.21
CA ILE A 10 -2.20 -3.02 -6.62
C ILE A 10 -3.53 -3.65 -7.04
N LEU A 11 -3.48 -4.68 -7.89
CA LEU A 11 -4.70 -5.37 -8.33
C LEU A 11 -5.45 -6.03 -7.16
N SER A 12 -4.73 -6.75 -6.29
CA SER A 12 -5.32 -7.38 -5.11
C SER A 12 -5.94 -6.34 -4.17
N SER A 13 -5.29 -5.19 -4.00
CA SER A 13 -5.77 -4.09 -3.18
C SER A 13 -7.05 -3.46 -3.74
N PHE A 14 -7.17 -3.28 -5.06
CA PHE A 14 -8.42 -2.81 -5.67
C PHE A 14 -9.57 -3.81 -5.48
N VAL A 15 -9.31 -5.11 -5.62
CA VAL A 15 -10.32 -6.15 -5.40
C VAL A 15 -10.78 -6.17 -3.95
N GLU A 16 -9.83 -6.14 -3.01
CA GLU A 16 -10.13 -6.12 -1.57
C GLU A 16 -10.91 -4.87 -1.18
N ALA A 17 -10.49 -3.69 -1.64
CA ALA A 17 -11.21 -2.44 -1.41
C ALA A 17 -12.67 -2.51 -1.92
N GLN A 18 -12.90 -3.01 -3.13
CA GLN A 18 -14.26 -3.19 -3.66
C GLN A 18 -15.11 -4.12 -2.80
N ASN A 19 -14.53 -5.18 -2.26
CA ASN A 19 -15.21 -6.12 -1.38
C ASN A 19 -15.59 -5.46 -0.05
N LEU A 20 -14.67 -4.72 0.57
CA LEU A 20 -14.91 -3.98 1.82
C LEU A 20 -16.00 -2.91 1.63
N GLU A 21 -15.94 -2.15 0.53
CA GLU A 21 -16.97 -1.14 0.19
C GLU A 21 -18.36 -1.78 0.00
N LYS A 22 -18.42 -2.96 -0.63
CA LYS A 22 -19.68 -3.71 -0.78
C LYS A 22 -20.25 -4.15 0.57
N ILE A 23 -19.41 -4.75 1.43
CA ILE A 23 -19.82 -5.20 2.76
C ILE A 23 -20.35 -4.02 3.58
N LEU A 24 -19.67 -2.87 3.51
CA LEU A 24 -20.10 -1.66 4.23
C LEU A 24 -21.43 -1.12 3.67
N LEU A 25 -21.60 -1.09 2.35
CA LEU A 25 -22.84 -0.63 1.70
C LEU A 25 -24.05 -1.47 2.14
N ASP A 26 -23.88 -2.79 2.20
CA ASP A 26 -24.94 -3.71 2.62
C ASP A 26 -25.36 -3.44 4.07
N LYS A 27 -24.38 -3.26 4.99
CA LYS A 27 -24.64 -2.89 6.39
C LYS A 27 -25.34 -1.53 6.54
N VAL A 28 -24.86 -0.50 5.84
CA VAL A 28 -25.44 0.85 5.89
C VAL A 28 -26.88 0.85 5.41
N ARG A 29 -27.20 0.07 4.36
CA ARG A 29 -28.56 -0.09 3.86
C ARG A 29 -29.46 -0.85 4.82
N GLU A 30 -28.96 -1.91 5.44
CA GLU A 30 -29.69 -2.67 6.44
C GLU A 30 -30.07 -1.78 7.64
N TYR A 31 -29.10 -1.06 8.21
CA TYR A 31 -29.33 -0.15 9.33
C TYR A 31 -30.22 1.04 8.94
N GLY A 32 -30.13 1.51 7.70
CA GLY A 32 -31.00 2.57 7.18
C GLY A 32 -32.48 2.16 7.14
N LYS A 33 -32.77 0.89 6.86
CA LYS A 33 -34.15 0.35 6.88
C LYS A 33 -34.71 0.23 8.30
N GLN A 34 -33.85 -0.07 9.28
CA GLN A 34 -34.24 -0.29 10.67
C GLN A 34 -34.31 1.02 11.49
N SER A 35 -33.61 2.07 11.06
CA SER A 35 -33.58 3.34 11.79
C SER A 35 -34.91 4.10 11.68
N VAL A 36 -35.42 4.59 12.80
CA VAL A 36 -36.55 5.55 12.88
C VAL A 36 -36.09 6.99 13.12
N ASP A 37 -34.80 7.17 13.43
CA ASP A 37 -34.19 8.46 13.76
C ASP A 37 -33.67 9.18 12.50
N ASN A 38 -34.17 10.39 12.28
CA ASN A 38 -33.85 11.20 11.11
C ASN A 38 -32.38 11.66 11.05
N GLN A 39 -31.73 11.92 12.20
CA GLN A 39 -30.32 12.29 12.24
C GLN A 39 -29.44 11.09 11.87
N LYS A 40 -29.76 9.91 12.40
CA LYS A 40 -29.06 8.66 12.04
C LYS A 40 -29.26 8.32 10.57
N LYS A 41 -30.48 8.51 10.01
CA LYS A 41 -30.74 8.33 8.58
C LYS A 41 -29.90 9.26 7.71
N ALA A 42 -29.79 10.54 8.10
CA ALA A 42 -28.97 11.51 7.37
C ALA A 42 -27.49 11.11 7.37
N LEU A 43 -26.95 10.68 8.52
CA LEU A 43 -25.57 10.19 8.63
C LEU A 43 -25.34 8.95 7.76
N LEU A 44 -26.21 7.94 7.86
CA LEU A 44 -26.13 6.73 7.04
C LEU A 44 -26.19 7.05 5.54
N LYS A 45 -26.97 8.07 5.15
CA LYS A 45 -27.05 8.51 3.76
C LYS A 45 -25.76 9.14 3.26
N GLN A 46 -25.10 9.96 4.08
CA GLN A 46 -23.78 10.53 3.75
C GLN A 46 -22.74 9.43 3.56
N ILE A 47 -22.75 8.41 4.42
CA ILE A 47 -21.87 7.24 4.28
C ILE A 47 -22.18 6.48 2.98
N GLU A 48 -23.45 6.28 2.64
CA GLU A 48 -23.84 5.62 1.38
C GLU A 48 -23.32 6.37 0.14
N ILE A 49 -23.35 7.71 0.16
CA ILE A 49 -22.85 8.55 -0.94
C ILE A 49 -21.32 8.40 -1.06
N MET A 50 -20.61 8.48 0.06
CA MET A 50 -19.16 8.32 0.11
C MET A 50 -18.72 6.96 -0.48
N ILE A 51 -19.37 5.86 -0.09
CA ILE A 51 -19.10 4.52 -0.63
C ILE A 51 -19.29 4.45 -2.15
N LYS A 52 -20.34 5.09 -2.68
CA LYS A 52 -20.60 5.13 -4.12
C LYS A 52 -19.50 5.88 -4.87
N ASN A 53 -19.06 7.02 -4.34
CA ASN A 53 -17.97 7.79 -4.91
C ASN A 53 -16.66 6.97 -4.92
N HIS A 54 -16.32 6.32 -3.81
CA HIS A 54 -15.13 5.45 -3.73
C HIS A 54 -15.16 4.34 -4.78
N LYS A 55 -16.31 3.68 -4.95
CA LYS A 55 -16.49 2.63 -5.96
C LYS A 55 -16.21 3.15 -7.37
N GLU A 56 -16.71 4.33 -7.71
CA GLU A 56 -16.46 4.96 -9.00
C GLU A 56 -14.98 5.27 -9.20
N ASP A 57 -14.32 5.82 -8.16
CA ASP A 57 -12.91 6.22 -8.25
C ASP A 57 -11.97 5.01 -8.35
N ILE A 58 -12.25 3.93 -7.60
CA ILE A 58 -11.52 2.66 -7.73
C ILE A 58 -11.65 2.10 -9.16
N GLN A 59 -12.86 2.13 -9.73
CA GLN A 59 -13.10 1.64 -11.09
C GLN A 59 -12.38 2.49 -12.16
N LYS A 60 -12.33 3.81 -11.97
CA LYS A 60 -11.58 4.71 -12.86
C LYS A 60 -10.08 4.44 -12.77
N ALA A 61 -9.53 4.32 -11.55
CA ALA A 61 -8.13 4.03 -11.33
C ALA A 61 -7.73 2.68 -11.95
N GLN A 62 -8.51 1.63 -11.72
CA GLN A 62 -8.24 0.30 -12.28
C GLN A 62 -8.20 0.32 -13.82
N LYS A 63 -9.08 1.09 -14.48
CA LYS A 63 -9.08 1.24 -15.95
C LYS A 63 -7.87 2.01 -16.47
N ALA A 64 -7.42 3.04 -15.74
CA ALA A 64 -6.32 3.90 -16.17
C ALA A 64 -4.95 3.22 -16.11
N MET A 65 -4.78 2.20 -15.26
CA MET A 65 -3.46 1.65 -14.97
C MET A 65 -2.84 0.73 -16.05
N HIS A 66 -3.59 0.34 -17.10
CA HIS A 66 -3.09 -0.41 -18.29
C HIS A 66 -1.90 -1.37 -18.01
N ILE A 67 -2.06 -2.23 -17.00
CA ILE A 67 -0.94 -2.93 -16.38
C ILE A 67 -0.38 -3.99 -17.35
N SER A 68 0.79 -3.73 -17.94
CA SER A 68 1.58 -4.71 -18.68
C SER A 68 2.68 -5.30 -17.78
N SER A 69 2.68 -6.62 -17.67
CA SER A 69 3.60 -7.38 -16.81
C SER A 69 5.02 -7.33 -17.36
N LEU A 70 5.96 -6.86 -16.52
CA LEU A 70 7.38 -7.11 -16.73
C LEU A 70 7.96 -7.70 -15.45
N VAL A 71 7.98 -9.03 -15.41
CA VAL A 71 8.74 -9.78 -14.41
C VAL A 71 10.22 -9.59 -14.72
N LYS A 72 10.97 -8.92 -13.83
CA LYS A 72 12.42 -9.10 -13.75
C LYS A 72 12.76 -9.74 -12.42
N LYS A 73 13.43 -10.89 -12.51
CA LYS A 73 13.82 -11.72 -11.38
C LYS A 73 15.31 -11.59 -11.10
N ASN A 74 15.60 -11.57 -9.80
CA ASN A 74 16.86 -11.88 -9.10
C ASN A 74 18.02 -10.91 -9.26
N ILE A 75 18.23 -10.12 -8.20
CA ILE A 75 19.56 -9.76 -7.74
C ILE A 75 19.56 -9.90 -6.22
N SER A 76 20.40 -10.79 -5.70
CA SER A 76 20.81 -10.76 -4.29
C SER A 76 21.97 -9.77 -4.19
N GLN A 77 21.73 -8.71 -3.43
CA GLN A 77 22.71 -7.76 -2.92
C GLN A 77 22.29 -7.57 -1.47
N GLU A 78 23.11 -7.93 -0.48
CA GLU A 78 22.79 -7.74 0.94
C GLU A 78 22.15 -6.36 1.27
N PRO A 79 22.54 -5.25 0.61
CA PRO A 79 21.85 -3.97 0.74
C PRO A 79 20.35 -3.99 0.39
N LEU A 80 19.94 -4.72 -0.65
CA LEU A 80 18.55 -4.78 -1.09
C LEU A 80 17.68 -5.56 -0.08
N ASP A 81 18.21 -6.64 0.49
CA ASP A 81 17.51 -7.44 1.49
C ASP A 81 17.32 -6.65 2.80
N MET A 82 18.32 -5.87 3.21
CA MET A 82 18.22 -4.96 4.36
C MET A 82 17.15 -3.88 4.15
N LEU A 83 17.12 -3.25 2.97
CA LEU A 83 16.11 -2.22 2.66
C LEU A 83 14.69 -2.80 2.62
N GLN A 84 14.52 -4.04 2.12
CA GLN A 84 13.23 -4.73 2.12
C GLN A 84 12.75 -5.09 3.53
N ASP A 85 13.64 -5.52 4.42
CA ASP A 85 13.28 -5.79 5.82
C ASP A 85 12.88 -4.50 6.56
N LEU A 86 13.65 -3.43 6.37
CA LEU A 86 13.32 -2.12 6.94
C LEU A 86 11.97 -1.59 6.42
N LEU A 87 11.73 -1.72 5.12
CA LEU A 87 10.44 -1.36 4.52
C LEU A 87 9.29 -2.14 5.17
N LYS A 88 9.44 -3.45 5.37
CA LYS A 88 8.44 -4.29 6.04
C LYS A 88 8.14 -3.80 7.46
N ASN A 89 9.17 -3.45 8.22
CA ASN A 89 9.01 -2.92 9.57
C ASN A 89 8.26 -1.58 9.58
N LEU A 90 8.60 -0.67 8.67
CA LEU A 90 7.90 0.61 8.55
C LEU A 90 6.44 0.44 8.12
N VAL A 91 6.14 -0.48 7.19
CA VAL A 91 4.76 -0.79 6.79
C VAL A 91 3.94 -1.31 7.98
N ASN A 92 4.52 -2.15 8.82
CA ASN A 92 3.83 -2.62 10.04
C ASN A 92 3.55 -1.48 11.02
N ILE A 93 4.51 -0.57 11.22
CA ILE A 93 4.33 0.62 12.07
C ILE A 93 3.24 1.54 11.48
N GLN A 94 3.24 1.74 10.15
CA GLN A 94 2.25 2.53 9.45
C GLN A 94 0.84 1.98 9.64
N ALA A 95 0.66 0.66 9.54
CA ALA A 95 -0.61 0.00 9.78
C ALA A 95 -1.08 0.23 11.23
N PHE A 96 -0.20 0.04 12.21
CA PHE A 96 -0.49 0.26 13.62
C PHE A 96 -0.89 1.71 13.93
N TYR A 97 -0.16 2.71 13.42
CA TYR A 97 -0.51 4.11 13.64
C TYR A 97 -1.82 4.50 12.96
N ASN A 98 -2.09 3.99 11.75
CA ASN A 98 -3.39 4.20 11.09
C ASN A 98 -4.56 3.68 11.92
N GLU A 99 -4.47 2.45 12.41
CA GLU A 99 -5.50 1.86 13.27
C GLU A 99 -5.66 2.67 14.57
N THR A 100 -4.55 3.07 15.17
CA THR A 100 -4.53 3.86 16.41
C THR A 100 -5.22 5.22 16.25
N VAL A 101 -4.91 5.96 15.16
CA VAL A 101 -5.51 7.28 14.87
C VAL A 101 -7.03 7.20 14.72
N VAL A 102 -7.54 6.13 14.11
CA VAL A 102 -8.99 5.91 13.93
C VAL A 102 -9.68 5.64 15.27
N ASN A 103 -9.02 4.92 16.18
CA ASN A 103 -9.59 4.45 17.45
C ASN A 103 -9.48 5.44 18.62
N ILE A 104 -8.49 6.34 18.62
CA ILE A 104 -8.27 7.30 19.73
C ILE A 104 -9.21 8.51 19.61
N THR A 105 -10.06 8.76 20.61
CA THR A 105 -10.96 9.93 20.63
C THR A 105 -10.31 11.21 21.17
N ASN A 106 -9.22 11.10 21.94
CA ASN A 106 -8.49 12.25 22.46
C ASN A 106 -7.77 13.00 21.32
N PRO A 107 -8.05 14.29 21.09
CA PRO A 107 -7.54 15.02 19.93
C PRO A 107 -6.03 15.25 19.95
N TYR A 108 -5.45 15.49 21.14
CA TYR A 108 -4.01 15.70 21.27
C TYR A 108 -3.23 14.42 20.94
N VAL A 109 -3.65 13.29 21.52
CA VAL A 109 -3.00 12.00 21.26
C VAL A 109 -3.21 11.59 19.79
N ARG A 110 -4.41 11.82 19.24
CA ARG A 110 -4.70 11.58 17.81
C ARG A 110 -3.78 12.40 16.91
N GLN A 111 -3.55 13.67 17.22
CA GLN A 111 -2.63 14.52 16.45
C GLN A 111 -1.19 14.00 16.50
N LEU A 112 -0.72 13.58 17.68
CA LEU A 112 0.62 13.00 17.83
C LEU A 112 0.81 11.75 16.94
N PHE A 113 -0.11 10.79 17.01
CA PHE A 113 -0.04 9.59 16.17
C PHE A 113 -0.20 9.89 14.67
N THR A 114 -0.96 10.93 14.32
CA THR A 114 -1.09 11.39 12.92
C THR A 114 0.26 11.90 12.41
N GLN A 115 0.97 12.70 13.18
CA GLN A 115 2.31 13.18 12.81
C GLN A 115 3.31 12.03 12.64
N MET A 116 3.32 11.08 13.59
CA MET A 116 4.20 9.90 13.51
C MET A 116 3.88 9.02 12.28
N ARG A 117 2.59 8.82 11.97
CA ARG A 117 2.15 8.15 10.74
C ARG A 117 2.67 8.85 9.49
N ASP A 118 2.54 10.17 9.42
CA ASP A 118 2.93 10.92 8.23
C ASP A 118 4.46 10.89 8.03
N ASP A 119 5.23 10.95 9.12
CA ASP A 119 6.68 10.77 9.08
C ASP A 119 7.08 9.36 8.60
N VAL A 120 6.43 8.30 9.10
CA VAL A 120 6.67 6.92 8.66
C VAL A 120 6.34 6.75 7.18
N MET A 121 5.22 7.29 6.72
CA MET A 121 4.82 7.23 5.31
C MET A 121 5.86 7.88 4.39
N ARG A 122 6.43 9.03 4.79
CA ARG A 122 7.50 9.69 4.04
C ARG A 122 8.71 8.76 3.85
N PHE A 123 9.13 8.06 4.89
CA PHE A 123 10.26 7.12 4.80
C PHE A 123 9.93 5.87 4.00
N ILE A 124 8.69 5.36 4.07
CA ILE A 124 8.22 4.27 3.20
C ILE A 124 8.37 4.64 1.73
N SER A 125 7.91 5.84 1.33
CA SER A 125 8.00 6.28 -0.06
C SER A 125 9.46 6.39 -0.54
N ILE A 126 10.35 6.94 0.29
CA ILE A 126 11.78 7.04 -0.03
C ILE A 126 12.39 5.64 -0.21
N LEU A 127 12.10 4.70 0.70
CA LEU A 127 12.62 3.33 0.65
C LEU A 127 12.11 2.57 -0.57
N GLN A 128 10.83 2.74 -0.93
CA GLN A 128 10.27 2.11 -2.13
C GLN A 128 10.95 2.62 -3.41
N MET A 129 11.19 3.93 -3.52
CA MET A 129 11.92 4.51 -4.66
C MET A 129 13.36 3.97 -4.77
N GLU A 130 14.07 3.83 -3.64
CA GLU A 130 15.43 3.29 -3.64
C GLU A 130 15.46 1.81 -4.04
N ILE A 131 14.53 1.00 -3.51
CA ILE A 131 14.38 -0.41 -3.88
C ILE A 131 14.11 -0.54 -5.39
N GLU A 132 13.19 0.25 -5.94
CA GLU A 132 12.90 0.27 -7.38
C GLU A 132 14.13 0.69 -8.21
N SER A 133 14.92 1.65 -7.74
CA SER A 133 16.18 2.05 -8.38
C SER A 133 17.20 0.92 -8.42
N LEU A 134 17.34 0.17 -7.33
CA LEU A 134 18.25 -0.98 -7.24
C LEU A 134 17.77 -2.16 -8.11
N GLU A 135 16.46 -2.38 -8.22
CA GLU A 135 15.88 -3.44 -9.03
C GLU A 135 15.91 -3.12 -10.55
N SER A 136 15.93 -1.84 -10.93
CA SER A 136 15.95 -1.40 -12.33
C SER A 136 17.35 -1.29 -12.94
N LYS A 137 18.40 -1.20 -12.13
CA LYS A 137 19.79 -1.21 -12.61
C LYS A 137 20.17 -2.60 -13.15
N PRO A 138 20.67 -2.73 -14.40
CA PRO A 138 21.19 -4.00 -14.88
C PRO A 138 22.42 -4.38 -14.06
N SER A 139 22.44 -5.60 -13.50
CA SER A 139 23.66 -6.16 -12.90
C SER A 139 24.78 -6.19 -13.93
N ILE A 140 25.85 -5.44 -13.69
CA ILE A 140 27.15 -5.82 -14.26
C ILE A 140 27.52 -7.12 -13.55
N PRO A 141 27.71 -8.25 -14.26
CA PRO A 141 28.22 -9.45 -13.62
C PRO A 141 29.55 -9.10 -12.94
N ASN A 142 29.68 -9.41 -11.65
CA ASN A 142 30.98 -9.43 -10.99
C ASN A 142 31.84 -10.45 -11.74
N ASN A 143 32.59 -10.00 -12.74
CA ASN A 143 33.63 -10.80 -13.35
C ASN A 143 34.78 -10.83 -12.34
N THR A 144 34.79 -11.87 -11.51
CA THR A 144 35.98 -12.32 -10.80
C THR A 144 37.14 -12.42 -11.79
N VAL A 145 38.11 -11.52 -11.59
CA VAL A 145 39.54 -11.62 -11.87
C VAL A 145 39.96 -12.75 -12.83
N LEU A 146 40.32 -12.39 -14.07
CA LEU A 146 41.35 -13.09 -14.85
C LEU A 146 42.49 -12.10 -15.09
N ASN A 147 43.24 -11.83 -14.04
CA ASN A 147 44.61 -11.36 -14.18
C ASN A 147 45.47 -12.58 -14.47
N THR A 148 45.85 -12.76 -15.74
CA THR A 148 47.21 -13.11 -16.17
C THR A 148 47.25 -13.15 -17.70
N PRO A 149 47.97 -12.23 -18.36
CA PRO A 149 48.65 -12.56 -19.60
C PRO A 149 49.88 -13.41 -19.22
N GLU A 150 49.96 -14.63 -19.72
CA GLU A 150 51.22 -15.36 -19.76
C GLU A 150 52.23 -14.52 -20.54
N MET A 151 53.33 -14.19 -19.88
CA MET A 151 54.51 -13.58 -20.48
C MET A 151 55.37 -14.70 -21.06
N SER A 152 55.80 -14.49 -22.32
CA SER A 152 56.86 -15.18 -23.10
C SER A 152 56.38 -16.30 -24.02
#